data_AF-A0A250J2F0-F1
#
_entry.id   AF-A0A250J2F0-F1
#
_cell.length_a   1.000
_cell.length_b   1.000
_cell.length_c   1.000
_cell.angle_alpha   90.00
_cell.angle_beta   90.00
_cell.angle_gamma   90.00
#
_symmetry.space_group_name_H-M   'P 1'
#
loop_
_entity.id
_entity.type
_entity.pdbx_description
1 polymer ?
#
loop_
_entity_poly.entity_id
_entity_poly.type
_entity_poly.pdbx_seq_one_letter_code
_entity_poly.pdbx_strand_id
1 'polypeptide(L)'
;MLTHIKKTWLPLSLALGVASVAHGHGLIQDPPARNWFCGAYTKPDEVGRPGEYAECADAFRDDFSGGYQFMSVLTHAQGRAVVSPLPQNVCGFNSETWRGGATPWDKSINWPTSTISSGPRTITWNISWGPHYDDTEEFRYWITKPGFVYEVGKPLTWDDFETEAFCVLKYNDRNPTGNPAVVADKANSLFHTTCNVPQRAGRHIIYGEWGRNYYTYERFHGCVDVVFSGSSTRP
;
A
#
# COMPACT_ATOMS: atom_id res chain seq x y z
N MET A 1 -8.81 75.65 23.11
CA MET A 1 -8.84 74.28 23.65
C MET A 1 -9.17 73.35 22.49
N LEU A 2 -8.17 72.93 21.71
CA LEU A 2 -8.34 71.98 20.60
C LEU A 2 -7.40 70.80 20.84
N THR A 3 -8.00 69.62 21.00
CA THR A 3 -7.37 68.35 21.33
C THR A 3 -6.78 67.69 20.08
N HIS A 4 -5.49 67.37 20.12
CA HIS A 4 -4.82 66.56 19.10
C HIS A 4 -5.16 65.07 19.28
N ILE A 5 -5.91 64.50 18.34
CA ILE A 5 -6.15 63.05 18.26
C ILE A 5 -4.96 62.40 17.54
N LYS A 6 -4.15 61.64 18.27
CA LYS A 6 -3.12 60.76 17.69
C LYS A 6 -3.80 59.49 17.17
N LYS A 7 -3.82 59.29 15.85
CA LYS A 7 -4.22 58.03 15.21
C LYS A 7 -3.08 57.03 15.35
N THR A 8 -3.22 56.06 16.23
CA THR A 8 -2.39 54.85 16.30
C THR A 8 -2.84 53.86 15.22
N TRP A 9 -1.94 53.52 14.31
CA TRP A 9 -2.15 52.46 13.32
C TRP A 9 -1.62 51.15 13.90
N LEU A 10 -2.51 50.18 14.14
CA LEU A 10 -2.10 48.80 14.45
C LEU A 10 -1.74 48.08 13.14
N PRO A 11 -0.55 47.46 13.01
CA PRO A 11 -0.24 46.61 11.88
C PRO A 11 -1.05 45.30 11.99
N LEU A 12 -1.85 45.02 10.96
CA LEU A 12 -2.56 43.76 10.81
C LEU A 12 -1.58 42.71 10.26
N SER A 13 -1.05 41.87 11.15
CA SER A 13 -0.18 40.75 10.76
C SER A 13 -1.01 39.68 10.04
N LEU A 14 -0.82 39.55 8.73
CA LEU A 14 -1.41 38.50 7.91
C LEU A 14 -0.63 37.19 8.13
N ALA A 15 -1.14 36.30 8.96
CA ALA A 15 -0.60 34.95 9.11
C ALA A 15 -0.95 34.13 7.85
N LEU A 16 0.02 33.91 6.96
CA LEU A 16 -0.10 32.88 5.92
C LEU A 16 -0.09 31.51 6.63
N GLY A 17 -1.26 30.89 6.76
CA GLY A 17 -1.36 29.49 7.14
C GLY A 17 -0.77 28.63 6.03
N VAL A 18 0.31 27.92 6.33
CA VAL A 18 0.83 26.86 5.45
C VAL A 18 -0.21 25.75 5.49
N ALA A 19 -0.92 25.50 4.39
CA ALA A 19 -1.81 24.36 4.28
C ALA A 19 -0.95 23.09 4.40
N SER A 20 -1.05 22.41 5.54
CA SER A 20 -0.48 21.09 5.72
C SER A 20 -1.13 20.15 4.72
N VAL A 21 -0.37 19.68 3.74
CA VAL A 21 -0.78 18.58 2.87
C VAL A 21 -1.02 17.38 3.80
N ALA A 22 -2.27 16.95 3.93
CA ALA A 22 -2.60 15.73 4.65
C ALA A 22 -2.09 14.57 3.80
N HIS A 23 -0.89 14.07 4.13
CA HIS A 23 -0.30 12.93 3.46
C HIS A 23 -1.15 11.71 3.81
N GLY A 24 -1.72 11.06 2.79
CA GLY A 24 -2.34 9.77 3.02
C GLY A 24 -1.29 8.74 3.33
N HIS A 25 -1.68 7.75 4.10
CA HIS A 25 -0.79 6.69 4.52
C HIS A 25 -1.60 5.42 4.77
N GLY A 26 -1.18 4.32 4.18
CA GLY A 26 -1.87 3.05 4.35
C GLY A 26 -1.18 1.88 3.65
N LEU A 27 -1.58 0.68 4.05
CA LEU A 27 -1.03 -0.57 3.55
C LEU A 27 -2.00 -1.73 3.78
N ILE A 28 -1.75 -2.86 3.11
CA ILE A 28 -2.51 -4.09 3.32
C ILE A 28 -2.05 -4.75 4.63
N GLN A 29 -2.97 -4.82 5.59
CA GLN A 29 -2.78 -5.47 6.88
C GLN A 29 -3.04 -6.98 6.84
N ASP A 30 -4.03 -7.41 6.06
CA ASP A 30 -4.45 -8.82 6.02
C ASP A 30 -4.99 -9.21 4.63
N PRO A 31 -4.51 -10.27 3.96
CA PRO A 31 -3.28 -10.97 4.29
C PRO A 31 -2.09 -9.98 4.32
N PRO A 32 -1.18 -10.10 5.30
CA PRO A 32 -0.14 -9.11 5.55
C PRO A 32 0.78 -8.91 4.35
N ALA A 33 0.90 -7.64 3.91
CA ALA A 33 1.88 -7.25 2.91
C ALA A 33 3.31 -7.24 3.47
N ARG A 34 4.29 -7.14 2.59
CA ARG A 34 5.72 -7.01 2.94
C ARG A 34 5.98 -5.86 3.91
N ASN A 35 5.34 -4.71 3.70
CA ASN A 35 5.42 -3.54 4.59
C ASN A 35 4.59 -3.66 5.87
N TRP A 36 3.68 -4.63 5.92
CA TRP A 36 3.06 -5.02 7.19
C TRP A 36 4.01 -5.86 8.02
N PHE A 37 4.52 -6.97 7.47
CA PHE A 37 5.48 -7.84 8.15
C PHE A 37 6.73 -7.07 8.59
N CYS A 38 7.41 -6.44 7.62
CA CYS A 38 8.63 -5.68 7.83
C CYS A 38 8.32 -4.19 7.78
N GLY A 39 7.84 -3.65 8.89
CA GLY A 39 7.56 -2.21 9.04
C GLY A 39 6.51 -1.96 10.11
N ALA A 40 5.25 -2.33 9.82
CA ALA A 40 4.17 -2.15 10.77
C ALA A 40 4.32 -3.07 11.99
N TYR A 41 4.56 -4.37 11.74
CA TYR A 41 4.78 -5.40 12.75
C TYR A 41 6.24 -5.38 13.21
N THR A 42 7.19 -5.91 12.43
CA THR A 42 8.62 -5.90 12.78
C THR A 42 9.27 -4.60 12.35
N LYS A 43 9.63 -3.74 13.30
CA LYS A 43 10.36 -2.51 13.02
C LYS A 43 11.86 -2.76 12.84
N PRO A 44 12.58 -1.84 12.17
CA PRO A 44 14.02 -1.96 11.98
C PRO A 44 14.82 -2.21 13.27
N ASP A 45 14.46 -1.56 14.38
CA ASP A 45 15.12 -1.72 15.70
C ASP A 45 14.61 -2.91 16.54
N GLU A 46 13.62 -3.64 16.02
CA GLU A 46 12.98 -4.79 16.66
C GLU A 46 13.42 -6.11 16.06
N VAL A 47 14.07 -6.08 14.89
CA VAL A 47 14.65 -7.25 14.24
C VAL A 47 15.50 -8.08 15.23
N GLY A 48 15.19 -9.37 15.31
CA GLY A 48 15.87 -10.32 16.21
C GLY A 48 15.29 -10.42 17.61
N ARG A 49 14.27 -9.61 17.97
CA ARG A 49 13.52 -9.82 19.22
C ARG A 49 12.60 -11.05 19.10
N PRO A 50 12.31 -11.76 20.21
CA PRO A 50 11.39 -12.89 20.17
C PRO A 50 10.01 -12.49 19.64
N GLY A 51 9.51 -13.23 18.65
CA GLY A 51 8.21 -12.96 18.03
C GLY A 51 8.25 -12.07 16.78
N GLU A 52 9.42 -11.54 16.42
CA GLU A 52 9.65 -10.74 15.23
C GLU A 52 10.15 -11.57 14.04
N TYR A 53 9.95 -11.05 12.82
CA TYR A 53 10.39 -11.70 11.59
C TYR A 53 11.87 -11.39 11.32
N ALA A 54 12.74 -12.39 11.48
CA ALA A 54 14.18 -12.24 11.31
C ALA A 54 14.57 -11.83 9.88
N GLU A 55 13.78 -12.23 8.88
CA GLU A 55 13.99 -11.92 7.47
C GLU A 55 13.91 -10.41 7.20
N CYS A 56 13.23 -9.64 8.06
CA CYS A 56 13.17 -8.18 7.95
C CYS A 56 14.54 -7.52 8.13
N ALA A 57 15.53 -8.21 8.72
CA ALA A 57 16.92 -7.75 8.74
C ALA A 57 17.44 -7.43 7.33
N ASP A 58 17.17 -8.31 6.37
CA ASP A 58 17.63 -8.14 4.99
C ASP A 58 16.84 -7.07 4.23
N ALA A 59 15.56 -6.87 4.58
CA ALA A 59 14.74 -5.80 4.02
C ALA A 59 15.31 -4.41 4.37
N PHE A 60 15.71 -4.24 5.63
CA PHE A 60 16.18 -2.96 6.16
C PHE A 60 17.69 -2.73 6.05
N ARG A 61 18.47 -3.75 5.66
CA ARG A 61 19.94 -3.71 5.66
C ARG A 61 20.51 -2.46 4.98
N ASP A 62 19.97 -2.11 3.82
CA ASP A 62 20.48 -1.02 3.00
C ASP A 62 19.66 0.29 3.19
N ASP A 63 18.55 0.23 3.93
CA ASP A 63 17.67 1.36 4.22
C ASP A 63 16.90 1.18 5.54
N PHE A 64 17.62 1.37 6.65
CA PHE A 64 17.07 1.20 7.98
C PHE A 64 15.97 2.21 8.29
N SER A 65 16.18 3.49 7.94
CA SER A 65 15.21 4.56 8.21
C SER A 65 13.96 4.43 7.34
N GLY A 66 14.09 3.97 6.09
CA GLY A 66 12.95 3.72 5.20
C GLY A 66 12.01 2.65 5.72
N GLY A 67 12.49 1.69 6.53
CA GLY A 67 11.62 0.71 7.18
C GLY A 67 10.55 1.32 8.10
N TYR A 68 10.76 2.53 8.63
CA TYR A 68 9.75 3.26 9.40
C TYR A 68 8.74 4.03 8.52
N GLN A 69 8.97 4.11 7.21
CA GLN A 69 8.07 4.73 6.23
C GLN A 69 7.12 3.70 5.59
N PHE A 70 6.80 2.62 6.30
CA PHE A 70 6.05 1.47 5.79
C PHE A 70 4.63 1.80 5.29
N MET A 71 4.05 2.88 5.79
CA MET A 71 2.75 3.40 5.38
C MET A 71 2.82 4.37 4.18
N SER A 72 4.03 4.69 3.70
CA SER A 72 4.31 5.75 2.72
C SER A 72 4.80 5.21 1.38
N VAL A 73 4.39 3.98 1.01
CA VAL A 73 4.65 3.42 -0.33
C VAL A 73 3.58 3.96 -1.27
N LEU A 74 3.81 5.17 -1.79
CA LEU A 74 2.80 5.89 -2.55
C LEU A 74 3.34 6.63 -3.77
N THR A 75 2.44 6.96 -4.69
CA THR A 75 2.67 7.85 -5.82
C THR A 75 1.48 8.77 -6.03
N HIS A 76 1.66 9.88 -6.74
CA HIS A 76 0.57 10.68 -7.30
C HIS A 76 0.35 10.33 -8.78
N ALA A 77 -0.28 9.18 -9.03
CA ALA A 77 -0.52 8.65 -10.38
C ALA A 77 -1.73 7.70 -10.42
N GLN A 78 -2.25 7.44 -11.62
CA GLN A 78 -3.37 6.52 -11.84
C GLN A 78 -3.00 5.03 -11.71
N GLY A 79 -1.77 4.71 -11.29
CA GLY A 79 -1.32 3.35 -11.03
C GLY A 79 -1.03 2.51 -12.28
N ARG A 80 -0.81 1.21 -12.05
CA ARG A 80 -0.39 0.24 -13.07
C ARG A 80 -1.32 0.17 -14.28
N ALA A 81 -2.61 0.41 -14.10
CA ALA A 81 -3.59 0.32 -15.19
C ALA A 81 -3.42 1.43 -16.27
N VAL A 82 -2.69 2.51 -15.97
CA VAL A 82 -2.59 3.69 -16.84
C VAL A 82 -1.15 4.13 -17.09
N VAL A 83 -0.27 4.02 -16.08
CA VAL A 83 1.12 4.46 -16.19
C VAL A 83 1.86 3.66 -17.26
N SER A 84 2.46 4.38 -18.21
CA SER A 84 3.29 3.80 -19.27
C SER A 84 4.47 4.74 -19.59
N PRO A 85 5.72 4.24 -19.64
CA PRO A 85 6.11 2.87 -19.31
C PRO A 85 5.90 2.55 -17.82
N LEU A 86 5.73 1.28 -17.49
CA LEU A 86 5.62 0.85 -16.10
C LEU A 86 6.96 1.07 -15.36
N PRO A 87 6.91 1.40 -14.05
CA PRO A 87 8.11 1.64 -13.26
C PRO A 87 8.95 0.37 -13.10
N GLN A 88 10.25 0.53 -12.82
CA GLN A 88 11.15 -0.61 -12.65
C GLN A 88 10.80 -1.46 -11.43
N ASN A 89 10.48 -0.82 -10.30
CA ASN A 89 10.21 -1.50 -9.04
C ASN A 89 8.72 -1.84 -8.92
N VAL A 90 8.40 -3.10 -8.66
CA VAL A 90 7.01 -3.59 -8.61
C VAL A 90 6.33 -3.19 -7.31
N CYS A 91 6.85 -3.62 -6.16
CA CYS A 91 6.17 -3.50 -4.88
C CYS A 91 6.16 -2.05 -4.38
N GLY A 92 7.25 -1.33 -4.64
CA GLY A 92 7.37 0.09 -4.37
C GLY A 92 6.71 0.99 -5.41
N PHE A 93 6.42 0.49 -6.61
CA PHE A 93 5.93 1.26 -7.76
C PHE A 93 6.74 2.54 -8.05
N ASN A 94 8.06 2.52 -7.79
CA ASN A 94 8.92 3.71 -7.79
C ASN A 94 8.36 4.85 -6.90
N SER A 95 7.94 4.52 -5.69
CA SER A 95 7.36 5.44 -4.71
C SER A 95 8.15 6.73 -4.58
N GLU A 96 7.42 7.84 -4.47
CA GLU A 96 8.00 9.19 -4.35
C GLU A 96 8.74 9.39 -3.02
N THR A 97 8.38 8.65 -1.98
CA THR A 97 9.10 8.60 -0.69
C THR A 97 10.57 8.20 -0.88
N TRP A 98 10.86 7.34 -1.87
CA TRP A 98 12.22 6.92 -2.25
C TRP A 98 12.73 7.62 -3.51
N ARG A 99 12.09 8.72 -3.93
CA ARG A 99 12.46 9.50 -5.12
C ARG A 99 12.56 8.63 -6.39
N GLY A 100 11.67 7.64 -6.50
CA GLY A 100 11.67 6.69 -7.61
C GLY A 100 12.64 5.51 -7.48
N GLY A 101 13.41 5.44 -6.40
CA GLY A 101 14.30 4.32 -6.08
C GLY A 101 13.55 3.08 -5.59
N ALA A 102 14.31 1.99 -5.40
CA ALA A 102 13.81 0.77 -4.79
C ALA A 102 13.51 0.99 -3.30
N THR A 103 12.37 0.51 -2.84
CA THR A 103 11.97 0.52 -1.44
C THR A 103 12.57 -0.69 -0.69
N PRO A 104 12.55 -0.72 0.66
CA PRO A 104 12.86 -1.93 1.42
C PRO A 104 12.08 -3.17 0.98
N TRP A 105 10.86 -2.98 0.44
CA TRP A 105 9.95 -4.07 0.04
C TRP A 105 10.10 -4.54 -1.40
N ASP A 106 10.99 -3.91 -2.16
CA ASP A 106 11.42 -4.38 -3.49
C ASP A 106 12.58 -5.38 -3.43
N LYS A 107 13.14 -5.63 -2.24
CA LYS A 107 14.22 -6.61 -2.06
C LYS A 107 13.77 -8.02 -2.48
N SER A 108 14.71 -8.79 -3.02
CA SER A 108 14.50 -10.18 -3.45
C SER A 108 14.91 -11.18 -2.37
N ILE A 109 14.37 -11.03 -1.17
CA ILE A 109 14.69 -11.88 -0.01
C ILE A 109 13.67 -13.00 0.13
N ASN A 110 13.86 -13.94 1.07
CA ASN A 110 12.83 -14.92 1.37
C ASN A 110 11.73 -14.29 2.25
N TRP A 111 10.83 -13.49 1.66
CA TRP A 111 9.78 -12.81 2.43
C TRP A 111 8.87 -13.79 3.18
N PRO A 112 8.39 -13.41 4.39
CA PRO A 112 7.31 -14.13 5.08
C PRO A 112 6.10 -14.29 4.17
N THR A 113 5.38 -15.40 4.32
CA THR A 113 4.23 -15.73 3.45
C THR A 113 2.99 -16.07 4.27
N SER A 114 1.82 -15.73 3.75
CA SER A 114 0.54 -16.20 4.30
C SER A 114 -0.03 -17.35 3.49
N THR A 115 -0.67 -18.32 4.15
CA THR A 115 -1.42 -19.36 3.43
C THR A 115 -2.73 -18.77 2.93
N ILE A 116 -3.07 -19.04 1.66
CA ILE A 116 -4.35 -18.62 1.06
C ILE A 116 -4.95 -19.78 0.26
N SER A 117 -6.22 -19.63 -0.11
CA SER A 117 -6.87 -20.44 -1.14
C SER A 117 -7.59 -19.55 -2.13
N SER A 118 -7.78 -20.06 -3.34
CA SER A 118 -8.59 -19.41 -4.37
C SER A 118 -10.04 -19.20 -3.92
N GLY A 119 -10.77 -18.40 -4.68
CA GLY A 119 -12.15 -18.06 -4.36
C GLY A 119 -12.28 -16.73 -3.62
N PRO A 120 -13.46 -16.45 -3.04
CA PRO A 120 -13.70 -15.22 -2.29
C PRO A 120 -12.77 -15.07 -1.08
N ARG A 121 -11.98 -14.01 -1.07
CA ARG A 121 -11.07 -13.65 0.03
C ARG A 121 -11.17 -12.16 0.30
N THR A 122 -11.08 -11.82 1.59
CA THR A 122 -11.01 -10.44 2.03
C THR A 122 -9.56 -9.98 2.06
N ILE A 123 -9.31 -8.79 1.52
CA ILE A 123 -8.06 -8.05 1.65
C ILE A 123 -8.37 -6.77 2.42
N THR A 124 -7.70 -6.59 3.54
CA THR A 124 -7.92 -5.50 4.50
C THR A 124 -6.81 -4.48 4.39
N TRP A 125 -7.16 -3.25 4.02
CA TRP A 125 -6.27 -2.09 4.07
C TRP A 125 -6.41 -1.41 5.42
N ASN A 126 -5.28 -1.13 6.08
CA ASN A 126 -5.20 -0.26 7.24
C ASN A 126 -4.73 1.12 6.81
N ILE A 127 -5.56 2.12 7.11
CA ILE A 127 -5.39 3.51 6.69
C ILE A 127 -5.31 4.45 7.90
N SER A 128 -5.00 3.91 9.09
CA SER A 128 -4.97 4.66 10.36
C SER A 128 -4.00 5.83 10.40
N TRP A 129 -2.99 5.86 9.51
CA TRP A 129 -2.02 6.95 9.40
C TRP A 129 -2.48 8.11 8.49
N GLY A 130 -3.58 7.94 7.77
CA GLY A 130 -4.14 8.95 6.87
C GLY A 130 -5.48 8.47 6.30
N PRO A 131 -6.58 8.50 7.10
CA PRO A 131 -7.82 7.82 6.77
C PRO A 131 -8.67 8.58 5.74
N HIS A 132 -8.23 8.53 4.48
CA HIS A 132 -8.85 9.21 3.33
C HIS A 132 -10.07 8.48 2.79
N TYR A 133 -11.12 8.35 3.61
CA TYR A 133 -12.38 7.73 3.17
C TYR A 133 -13.10 8.56 2.11
N ASP A 134 -13.17 9.87 2.31
CA ASP A 134 -14.03 10.79 1.56
C ASP A 134 -13.65 10.94 0.09
N ASP A 135 -12.39 10.66 -0.25
CA ASP A 135 -11.87 10.75 -1.61
C ASP A 135 -11.20 9.47 -2.13
N THR A 136 -11.32 8.34 -1.40
CA THR A 136 -10.99 7.01 -1.94
C THR A 136 -11.84 6.73 -3.19
N GLU A 137 -11.18 6.37 -4.29
CA GLU A 137 -11.84 6.04 -5.56
C GLU A 137 -11.93 4.54 -5.79
N GLU A 138 -10.83 3.81 -5.57
CA GLU A 138 -10.76 2.41 -5.96
C GLU A 138 -9.67 1.59 -5.29
N PHE A 139 -9.86 0.27 -5.36
CA PHE A 139 -8.87 -0.74 -5.03
C PHE A 139 -8.65 -1.65 -6.24
N ARG A 140 -7.39 -2.00 -6.53
CA ARG A 140 -7.04 -2.89 -7.65
C ARG A 140 -6.03 -3.93 -7.22
N TYR A 141 -6.16 -5.14 -7.76
CA TYR A 141 -5.29 -6.25 -7.44
C TYR A 141 -4.87 -7.06 -8.66
N TRP A 142 -3.59 -7.34 -8.75
CA TRP A 142 -2.97 -8.24 -9.73
C TRP A 142 -2.30 -9.38 -8.98
N ILE A 143 -2.13 -10.51 -9.67
CA ILE A 143 -1.43 -11.67 -9.12
C ILE A 143 -0.42 -12.18 -10.14
N THR A 144 0.65 -12.82 -9.67
CA THR A 144 1.60 -13.47 -10.57
C THR A 144 0.93 -14.52 -11.46
N LYS A 145 1.46 -14.70 -12.68
CA LYS A 145 0.95 -15.64 -13.69
C LYS A 145 0.99 -17.09 -13.19
N PRO A 146 0.17 -18.00 -13.74
CA PRO A 146 0.34 -19.44 -13.51
C PRO A 146 1.76 -19.89 -13.89
N GLY A 147 2.36 -20.76 -13.10
CA GLY A 147 3.74 -21.24 -13.32
C GLY A 147 4.84 -20.27 -12.89
N PHE A 148 4.50 -19.11 -12.30
CA PHE A 148 5.47 -18.25 -11.63
C PHE A 148 6.26 -19.04 -10.58
N VAL A 149 7.58 -18.86 -10.58
CA VAL A 149 8.50 -19.46 -9.60
C VAL A 149 9.20 -18.34 -8.86
N TYR A 150 8.99 -18.27 -7.55
CA TYR A 150 9.68 -17.30 -6.71
C TYR A 150 11.16 -17.67 -6.56
N GLU A 151 12.06 -16.73 -6.82
CA GLU A 151 13.51 -16.90 -6.71
C GLU A 151 14.12 -15.82 -5.79
N VAL A 152 14.78 -16.25 -4.72
CA VAL A 152 15.58 -15.33 -3.87
C VAL A 152 16.77 -14.81 -4.69
N GLY A 153 17.04 -13.51 -4.59
CA GLY A 153 18.06 -12.80 -5.36
C GLY A 153 17.59 -12.28 -6.71
N LYS A 154 16.37 -12.61 -7.16
CA LYS A 154 15.78 -12.13 -8.42
C LYS A 154 14.69 -11.09 -8.18
N PRO A 155 14.82 -9.84 -8.67
CA PRO A 155 13.78 -8.82 -8.55
C PRO A 155 12.49 -9.24 -9.26
N LEU A 156 11.35 -8.88 -8.69
CA LEU A 156 10.06 -9.01 -9.37
C LEU A 156 10.01 -8.04 -10.56
N THR A 157 9.33 -8.45 -11.61
CA THR A 157 9.09 -7.66 -12.82
C THR A 157 7.61 -7.68 -13.17
N TRP A 158 7.12 -6.72 -13.97
CA TRP A 158 5.73 -6.73 -14.40
C TRP A 158 5.37 -7.91 -15.31
N ASP A 159 6.36 -8.52 -15.97
CA ASP A 159 6.17 -9.73 -16.77
C ASP A 159 5.83 -10.96 -15.92
N ASP A 160 6.15 -10.95 -14.62
CA ASP A 160 5.76 -12.01 -13.68
C ASP A 160 4.25 -11.98 -13.37
N PHE A 161 3.57 -10.86 -13.62
CA PHE A 161 2.18 -10.63 -13.26
C PHE A 161 1.22 -10.77 -14.43
N GLU A 162 -0.01 -11.20 -14.14
CA GLU A 162 -1.13 -11.05 -15.08
C GLU A 162 -1.21 -9.61 -15.58
N THR A 163 -1.50 -9.42 -16.87
CA THR A 163 -1.64 -8.09 -17.47
C THR A 163 -2.83 -7.35 -16.87
N GLU A 164 -3.95 -8.05 -16.73
CA GLU A 164 -5.19 -7.51 -16.16
C GLU A 164 -5.27 -7.72 -14.66
N ALA A 165 -5.91 -6.78 -13.97
CA ALA A 165 -6.24 -6.93 -12.56
C ALA A 165 -7.31 -8.03 -12.41
N PHE A 166 -7.13 -8.95 -11.46
CA PHE A 166 -8.15 -9.96 -11.17
C PHE A 166 -9.32 -9.38 -10.36
N CYS A 167 -9.13 -8.20 -9.76
CA CYS A 167 -10.14 -7.52 -8.96
C CYS A 167 -9.98 -6.00 -9.07
N VAL A 168 -11.05 -5.31 -9.45
CA VAL A 168 -11.15 -3.85 -9.55
C VAL A 168 -12.42 -3.42 -8.83
N LEU A 169 -12.28 -2.66 -7.75
CA LEU A 169 -13.38 -2.30 -6.86
C LEU A 169 -13.46 -0.79 -6.74
N LYS A 170 -14.60 -0.19 -7.10
CA LYS A 170 -14.86 1.23 -6.89
C LYS A 170 -15.45 1.49 -5.51
N TYR A 171 -15.14 2.63 -4.93
CA TYR A 171 -15.70 3.14 -3.69
C TYR A 171 -16.16 4.59 -3.86
N ASN A 172 -17.17 4.99 -3.09
CA ASN A 172 -17.64 6.38 -3.02
C ASN A 172 -18.23 6.61 -1.63
N ASP A 173 -17.61 7.47 -0.82
CA ASP A 173 -18.04 7.69 0.56
C ASP A 173 -19.43 8.35 0.68
N ARG A 174 -19.93 8.97 -0.39
CA ARG A 174 -21.32 9.49 -0.45
C ARG A 174 -22.36 8.38 -0.59
N ASN A 175 -21.92 7.19 -1.01
CA ASN A 175 -22.73 5.98 -1.10
C ASN A 175 -21.90 4.77 -0.65
N PRO A 176 -21.57 4.67 0.65
CA PRO A 176 -20.58 3.72 1.15
C PRO A 176 -21.03 2.26 1.04
N THR A 177 -22.33 2.01 0.83
CA THR A 177 -22.91 0.67 0.61
C THR A 177 -23.16 0.36 -0.88
N GLY A 178 -22.80 1.27 -1.79
CA GLY A 178 -23.02 1.13 -3.23
C GLY A 178 -22.21 0.02 -3.88
N ASN A 179 -21.11 -0.40 -3.25
CA ASN A 179 -20.34 -1.59 -3.64
C ASN A 179 -20.24 -2.55 -2.45
N PRO A 180 -20.99 -3.66 -2.42
CA PRO A 180 -20.97 -4.59 -1.28
C PRO A 180 -19.63 -5.32 -1.12
N ALA A 181 -18.75 -5.30 -2.13
CA ALA A 181 -17.42 -5.87 -2.04
C ALA A 181 -16.41 -4.93 -1.37
N VAL A 182 -16.81 -3.70 -0.99
CA VAL A 182 -15.96 -2.75 -0.25
C VAL A 182 -16.71 -2.28 0.99
N VAL A 183 -16.17 -2.57 2.17
CA VAL A 183 -16.71 -2.13 3.45
C VAL A 183 -15.74 -1.18 4.10
N ALA A 184 -16.17 0.06 4.34
CA ALA A 184 -15.43 1.06 5.11
C ALA A 184 -15.70 0.89 6.61
N ASP A 185 -14.74 0.35 7.35
CA ASP A 185 -14.77 0.27 8.81
C ASP A 185 -14.10 1.51 9.41
N LYS A 186 -14.87 2.60 9.43
CA LYS A 186 -14.42 3.91 9.92
C LYS A 186 -13.97 3.88 11.39
N ALA A 187 -14.54 3.00 12.22
CA ALA A 187 -14.18 2.90 13.63
C ALA A 187 -12.75 2.40 13.83
N ASN A 188 -12.28 1.52 12.95
CA ASN A 188 -10.95 0.92 13.03
C ASN A 188 -9.95 1.49 12.00
N SER A 189 -10.36 2.47 11.20
CA SER A 189 -9.55 3.00 10.09
C SER A 189 -9.16 1.92 9.08
N LEU A 190 -10.11 1.06 8.72
CA LEU A 190 -9.90 -0.04 7.75
C LEU A 190 -10.84 0.05 6.54
N PHE A 191 -10.35 -0.47 5.43
CA PHE A 191 -11.19 -0.93 4.32
C PHE A 191 -11.10 -2.44 4.19
N HIS A 192 -12.23 -3.13 4.15
CA HIS A 192 -12.31 -4.55 3.77
C HIS A 192 -12.77 -4.66 2.33
N THR A 193 -11.94 -5.29 1.50
CA THR A 193 -12.24 -5.52 0.08
C THR A 193 -12.38 -7.01 -0.18
N THR A 194 -13.46 -7.45 -0.82
CA THR A 194 -13.67 -8.87 -1.14
C THR A 194 -13.40 -9.13 -2.61
N CYS A 195 -12.43 -9.98 -2.90
CA CYS A 195 -12.03 -10.34 -4.25
C CYS A 195 -12.11 -11.85 -4.48
N ASN A 196 -12.40 -12.25 -5.72
CA ASN A 196 -12.32 -13.66 -6.11
C ASN A 196 -10.89 -13.98 -6.56
N VAL A 197 -10.08 -14.54 -5.67
CA VAL A 197 -8.66 -14.83 -5.94
C VAL A 197 -8.55 -16.00 -6.94
N PRO A 198 -7.82 -15.84 -8.07
CA PRO A 198 -7.66 -16.89 -9.07
C PRO A 198 -7.02 -18.17 -8.51
N GLN A 199 -7.33 -19.31 -9.12
CA GLN A 199 -6.64 -20.57 -8.81
C GLN A 199 -5.14 -20.45 -9.13
N ARG A 200 -4.31 -20.87 -8.18
CA ARG A 200 -2.86 -20.95 -8.27
C ARG A 200 -2.35 -22.15 -7.46
N ALA A 201 -1.06 -22.46 -7.59
CA ALA A 201 -0.40 -23.51 -6.83
C ALA A 201 1.00 -23.04 -6.42
N GLY A 202 1.41 -23.33 -5.18
CA GLY A 202 2.70 -22.86 -4.66
C GLY A 202 2.69 -21.39 -4.26
N ARG A 203 3.88 -20.76 -4.30
CA ARG A 203 4.09 -19.37 -3.87
C ARG A 203 3.76 -18.39 -4.99
N HIS A 204 2.98 -17.36 -4.66
CA HIS A 204 2.60 -16.28 -5.56
C HIS A 204 2.66 -14.92 -4.84
N ILE A 205 2.62 -13.84 -5.62
CA ILE A 205 2.58 -12.48 -5.11
C ILE A 205 1.30 -11.82 -5.61
N ILE A 206 0.56 -11.21 -4.69
CA ILE A 206 -0.53 -10.29 -5.00
C ILE A 206 0.03 -8.88 -4.90
N TYR A 207 -0.08 -8.12 -5.98
CA TYR A 207 0.20 -6.68 -5.97
C TYR A 207 -1.13 -5.94 -5.83
N GLY A 208 -1.23 -5.07 -4.83
CA GLY A 208 -2.43 -4.30 -4.53
C GLY A 208 -2.20 -2.79 -4.61
N GLU A 209 -3.22 -2.07 -5.05
CA GLU A 209 -3.28 -0.62 -5.06
C GLU A 209 -4.54 -0.12 -4.34
N TRP A 210 -4.40 0.94 -3.56
CA TRP A 210 -5.49 1.77 -3.04
C TRP A 210 -5.33 3.19 -3.61
N GLY A 211 -6.28 3.65 -4.41
CA GLY A 211 -6.20 4.93 -5.12
C GLY A 211 -7.25 5.94 -4.65
N ARG A 212 -6.81 7.16 -4.40
CA ARG A 212 -7.66 8.35 -4.25
C ARG A 212 -8.01 8.93 -5.61
N ASN A 213 -9.05 9.76 -5.62
CA ASN A 213 -9.61 10.31 -6.85
C ASN A 213 -8.71 11.37 -7.51
N TYR A 214 -9.21 11.93 -8.61
CA TYR A 214 -8.47 12.88 -9.46
C TYR A 214 -8.00 14.18 -8.80
N TYR A 215 -8.46 14.52 -7.58
CA TYR A 215 -7.96 15.70 -6.88
C TYR A 215 -6.48 15.56 -6.49
N THR A 216 -6.03 14.34 -6.21
CA THR A 216 -4.63 14.06 -5.87
C THR A 216 -4.01 13.00 -6.76
N TYR A 217 -4.79 12.01 -7.21
CA TYR A 217 -4.27 10.74 -7.73
C TYR A 217 -3.30 10.03 -6.77
N GLU A 218 -3.33 10.37 -5.48
CA GLU A 218 -2.49 9.70 -4.49
C GLU A 218 -2.90 8.23 -4.39
N ARG A 219 -1.93 7.33 -4.49
CA ARG A 219 -2.13 5.89 -4.59
C ARG A 219 -1.08 5.15 -3.79
N PHE A 220 -1.53 4.18 -3.00
CA PHE A 220 -0.71 3.32 -2.16
C PHE A 220 -0.47 1.98 -2.83
N HIS A 221 0.71 1.41 -2.62
CA HIS A 221 1.15 0.19 -3.28
C HIS A 221 1.65 -0.83 -2.24
N GLY A 222 1.41 -2.12 -2.51
CA GLY A 222 1.91 -3.18 -1.64
C GLY A 222 1.94 -4.54 -2.31
N CYS A 223 2.91 -5.36 -1.92
CA CYS A 223 2.99 -6.77 -2.30
C CYS A 223 2.64 -7.65 -1.12
N VAL A 224 1.82 -8.67 -1.35
CA VAL A 224 1.48 -9.73 -0.41
C VAL A 224 2.04 -11.04 -0.95
N ASP A 225 2.96 -11.67 -0.22
CA ASP A 225 3.48 -12.99 -0.53
C ASP A 225 2.57 -14.07 0.05
N VAL A 226 2.04 -14.93 -0.81
CA VAL A 226 1.08 -15.97 -0.43
C VAL A 226 1.50 -17.35 -0.90
N VAL A 227 1.08 -18.39 -0.18
CA VAL A 227 1.23 -19.80 -0.58
C VAL A 227 -0.15 -20.43 -0.68
N PHE A 228 -0.48 -20.96 -1.84
CA PHE A 228 -1.77 -21.61 -2.07
C PHE A 228 -1.77 -23.02 -1.48
N SER A 229 -2.63 -23.28 -0.49
CA SER A 229 -2.84 -24.61 0.06
C SER A 229 -3.63 -25.47 -0.93
N GLY A 230 -3.07 -26.64 -1.31
CA GLY A 230 -3.77 -27.65 -2.11
C GLY A 230 -3.52 -27.58 -3.61
N SER A 231 -2.32 -27.98 -4.05
CA SER A 231 -2.28 -28.94 -5.17
C SER A 231 -2.26 -30.33 -4.54
N SER A 232 -3.43 -30.94 -4.40
CA SER A 232 -3.48 -32.39 -4.28
C SER A 232 -2.85 -32.93 -5.56
N THR A 233 -1.63 -33.45 -5.49
CA THR A 233 -1.18 -34.48 -6.41
C THR A 233 -2.17 -35.63 -6.27
N ARG A 234 -3.13 -35.68 -7.19
CA ARG A 234 -3.87 -36.92 -7.43
C ARG A 234 -2.83 -37.90 -8.04
N PRO A 235 -2.76 -39.15 -7.55
CA PRO A 235 -1.69 -40.10 -7.86
C PRO A 235 -1.52 -40.34 -9.36
#